data_AF-A0A099CYS5-F1
#
_entry.id   AF-A0A099CYS5-F1
#
_cell.length_a   1.000
_cell.length_b   1.000
_cell.length_c   1.000
_cell.angle_alpha   90.00
_cell.angle_beta   90.00
_cell.angle_gamma   90.00
#
_symmetry.space_group_name_H-M   'P 1'
#
loop_
_entity.id
_entity.type
_entity.pdbx_description
1 polymer ?
#
loop_
_entity_poly.entity_id
_entity_poly.type
_entity_poly.pdbx_seq_one_letter_code
_entity_poly.pdbx_strand_id
1 'polypeptide(L)'
;MSFGTAAHPAGKQPTTFGNLRASTHSVVTTHGLDHALRMPHRFHVASPEHRTDTFNGHPFRISLTAFLSKDAALMVHAETVADDSGASNYDALPMATLAGLTFHRRPDQCVNLSKQQLEGEHDLLWLADHGFPPTGPLQVRQYLTNNPQHDREIVLTFMLRVADCTHAERNRLRLHALIGLLKIDGKQVFSATEHAPRNWHP
;
A
#
# COMPACT_ATOMS: atom_id res chain seq x y z
N MET A 1 8.86 -27.49 -22.78
CA MET A 1 8.55 -26.79 -21.51
C MET A 1 7.04 -26.78 -21.38
N SER A 2 6.52 -27.49 -20.38
CA SER A 2 5.09 -27.73 -20.22
C SER A 2 4.44 -26.53 -19.53
N PHE A 3 3.38 -25.99 -20.12
CA PHE A 3 2.57 -24.94 -19.53
C PHE A 3 1.55 -25.58 -18.59
N GLY A 4 1.71 -25.34 -17.29
CA GLY A 4 0.74 -25.73 -16.27
C GLY A 4 -0.53 -24.91 -16.42
N THR A 5 -1.66 -25.62 -16.50
CA THR A 5 -3.03 -25.14 -16.58
C THR A 5 -3.39 -24.27 -15.36
N ALA A 6 -3.84 -23.03 -15.61
CA ALA A 6 -4.41 -22.17 -14.58
C ALA A 6 -5.77 -22.75 -14.12
N ALA A 7 -5.90 -22.94 -12.81
CA ALA A 7 -7.14 -23.40 -12.19
C ALA A 7 -8.20 -22.27 -12.12
N HIS A 8 -9.45 -22.72 -12.18
CA HIS A 8 -10.72 -22.00 -12.22
C HIS A 8 -11.01 -21.08 -11.00
N PRO A 9 -12.02 -20.18 -11.09
CA PRO A 9 -12.19 -19.06 -10.18
C PRO A 9 -12.62 -19.52 -8.79
N ALA A 10 -11.90 -19.04 -7.77
CA ALA A 10 -12.28 -19.21 -6.38
C ALA A 10 -13.62 -18.51 -6.13
N GLY A 11 -14.65 -19.29 -5.78
CA GLY A 11 -15.89 -18.74 -5.24
C GLY A 11 -15.59 -17.89 -4.00
N LYS A 12 -16.13 -16.68 -3.95
CA LYS A 12 -16.03 -15.80 -2.77
C LYS A 12 -16.73 -16.46 -1.59
N GLN A 13 -15.99 -17.21 -0.77
CA GLN A 13 -16.47 -17.59 0.55
C GLN A 13 -16.59 -16.32 1.41
N PRO A 14 -17.62 -16.19 2.27
CA PRO A 14 -17.71 -15.09 3.21
C PRO A 14 -16.50 -15.13 4.15
N THR A 15 -15.61 -14.16 4.05
CA THR A 15 -14.44 -14.04 4.90
C THR A 15 -14.87 -13.46 6.26
N THR A 16 -14.78 -14.26 7.33
CA THR A 16 -15.16 -13.85 8.70
C THR A 16 -14.07 -13.05 9.43
N PHE A 17 -13.12 -12.45 8.70
CA PHE A 17 -12.02 -11.68 9.28
C PHE A 17 -12.00 -10.25 8.74
N GLY A 18 -11.52 -9.32 9.57
CA GLY A 18 -11.33 -7.92 9.20
C GLY A 18 -10.14 -7.36 9.97
N ASN A 19 -9.00 -7.25 9.29
CA ASN A 19 -7.75 -6.71 9.86
C ASN A 19 -7.67 -5.18 9.76
N LEU A 20 -8.71 -4.55 9.20
CA LEU A 20 -8.85 -3.10 9.01
C LEU A 20 -10.26 -2.63 9.39
N ARG A 21 -10.35 -1.40 9.88
CA ARG A 21 -11.57 -0.61 9.97
C ARG A 21 -11.35 0.72 9.26
N ALA A 22 -12.29 1.10 8.39
CA ALA A 22 -12.25 2.38 7.70
C ALA A 22 -13.41 3.28 8.15
N SER A 23 -13.12 4.57 8.24
CA SER A 23 -14.10 5.65 8.28
C SER A 23 -13.86 6.59 7.10
N THR A 24 -14.69 7.62 6.93
CA THR A 24 -14.57 8.60 5.84
C THR A 24 -13.17 9.24 5.75
N HIS A 25 -12.44 9.37 6.86
CA HIS A 25 -11.17 10.09 6.91
C HIS A 25 -10.03 9.34 7.60
N SER A 26 -10.25 8.08 7.98
CA SER A 26 -9.25 7.31 8.73
C SER A 26 -9.32 5.83 8.42
N VAL A 27 -8.16 5.18 8.50
CA VAL A 27 -8.02 3.73 8.44
C VAL A 27 -7.33 3.29 9.71
N VAL A 28 -7.83 2.24 10.35
CA VAL A 28 -7.23 1.65 11.56
C VAL A 28 -6.95 0.19 11.28
N THR A 29 -5.71 -0.24 11.47
CA THR A 29 -5.33 -1.66 11.46
C THR A 29 -5.71 -2.30 12.80
N THR A 30 -6.21 -3.54 12.80
CA THR A 30 -6.83 -4.17 13.99
C THR A 30 -6.41 -5.63 14.19
N HIS A 31 -5.19 -5.98 13.83
CA HIS A 31 -4.70 -7.38 13.78
C HIS A 31 -3.43 -7.59 14.60
N GLY A 32 -3.22 -6.80 15.66
CA GLY A 32 -2.06 -6.90 16.55
C GLY A 32 -0.91 -5.96 16.18
N LEU A 33 -1.04 -5.27 15.05
CA LEU A 33 -0.27 -4.08 14.67
C LEU A 33 -1.27 -2.94 14.51
N ASP A 34 -1.64 -2.30 15.61
CA ASP A 34 -2.78 -1.37 15.62
C ASP A 34 -2.30 0.07 15.45
N HIS A 35 -2.58 0.65 14.28
CA HIS A 35 -2.19 2.01 13.91
C HIS A 35 -3.35 2.75 13.25
N ALA A 36 -3.54 4.01 13.62
CA ALA A 36 -4.50 4.91 13.01
C ALA A 36 -3.84 5.77 11.93
N LEU A 37 -4.20 5.53 10.68
CA LEU A 37 -3.73 6.25 9.50
C LEU A 37 -4.75 7.32 9.10
N ARG A 38 -4.25 8.52 8.75
CA ARG A 38 -5.09 9.61 8.23
C ARG A 38 -4.39 10.38 7.12
N MET A 39 -5.15 10.71 6.09
CA MET A 39 -4.74 11.63 5.01
C MET A 39 -5.60 12.91 5.05
N PRO A 40 -5.17 14.02 4.44
CA PRO A 40 -5.97 15.23 4.35
C PRO A 40 -7.30 15.02 3.61
N HIS A 41 -8.32 15.85 3.86
CA HIS A 41 -9.69 15.74 3.31
C HIS A 41 -9.81 15.69 1.78
N ARG A 42 -8.75 16.03 1.03
CA ARG A 42 -8.71 15.85 -0.43
C ARG A 42 -8.59 14.39 -0.87
N PHE A 43 -8.38 13.48 0.07
CA PHE A 43 -8.43 12.04 -0.13
C PHE A 43 -9.73 11.51 0.46
N HIS A 44 -10.41 10.64 -0.30
CA HIS A 44 -11.50 9.84 0.24
C HIS A 44 -10.99 8.44 0.57
N VAL A 45 -11.64 7.75 1.51
CA VAL A 45 -11.29 6.38 1.89
C VAL A 45 -12.20 5.42 1.13
N ALA A 46 -11.61 4.44 0.44
CA ALA A 46 -12.35 3.35 -0.20
C ALA A 46 -12.80 2.32 0.84
N SER A 47 -13.96 1.69 0.61
CA SER A 47 -14.49 0.66 1.51
C SER A 47 -13.51 -0.52 1.60
N PRO A 48 -13.26 -1.10 2.78
CA PRO A 48 -12.34 -2.22 2.89
C PRO A 48 -12.81 -3.45 2.10
N GLU A 49 -11.86 -4.21 1.53
CA GLU A 49 -12.06 -5.57 1.02
C GLU A 49 -11.25 -6.57 1.85
N HIS A 50 -11.76 -7.79 1.97
CA HIS A 50 -11.13 -8.89 2.69
C HIS A 50 -11.05 -10.12 1.81
N ARG A 51 -9.85 -10.68 1.65
CA ARG A 51 -9.61 -11.85 0.79
C ARG A 51 -8.53 -12.75 1.37
N THR A 52 -8.58 -14.02 1.01
CA THR A 52 -7.46 -14.94 1.25
C THR A 52 -6.68 -15.13 -0.03
N ASP A 53 -5.36 -15.23 0.07
CA ASP A 53 -4.49 -15.53 -1.06
C ASP A 53 -3.30 -16.39 -0.62
N THR A 54 -2.49 -16.87 -1.56
CA THR A 54 -1.27 -17.63 -1.28
C THR A 54 -0.07 -16.97 -1.95
N PHE A 55 0.89 -16.53 -1.14
CA PHE A 55 2.15 -15.96 -1.62
C PHE A 55 3.31 -16.86 -1.24
N ASN A 56 4.11 -17.25 -2.22
CA ASN A 56 5.26 -18.15 -2.04
C ASN A 56 4.93 -19.45 -1.28
N GLY A 57 3.70 -19.97 -1.46
CA GLY A 57 3.24 -21.19 -0.80
C GLY A 57 2.65 -20.98 0.60
N HIS A 58 2.62 -19.74 1.11
CA HIS A 58 2.05 -19.42 2.42
C HIS A 58 0.68 -18.75 2.29
N PRO A 59 -0.34 -19.19 3.04
CA PRO A 59 -1.67 -18.59 3.00
C PRO A 59 -1.71 -17.28 3.79
N PHE A 60 -2.31 -16.25 3.19
CA PHE A 60 -2.52 -14.94 3.80
C PHE A 60 -4.00 -14.63 3.94
N ARG A 61 -4.37 -13.99 5.05
CA ARG A 61 -5.63 -13.27 5.24
C ARG A 61 -5.36 -11.79 5.08
N ILE A 62 -5.87 -11.20 4.01
CA ILE A 62 -5.52 -9.86 3.55
C ILE A 62 -6.75 -8.98 3.74
N SER A 63 -6.59 -7.87 4.46
CA SER A 63 -7.53 -6.76 4.41
C SER A 63 -6.89 -5.60 3.66
N LEU A 64 -7.62 -5.03 2.72
CA LEU A 64 -7.18 -3.95 1.86
C LEU A 64 -8.13 -2.75 1.98
N THR A 65 -7.58 -1.54 1.99
CA THR A 65 -8.29 -0.28 1.75
C THR A 65 -7.34 0.72 1.12
N ALA A 66 -7.82 1.91 0.76
CA ALA A 66 -6.97 2.97 0.24
C ALA A 66 -7.51 4.36 0.54
N PHE A 67 -6.58 5.31 0.69
CA PHE A 67 -6.86 6.74 0.56
C PHE A 67 -6.64 7.15 -0.89
N LEU A 68 -7.67 7.70 -1.53
CA LEU A 68 -7.71 7.95 -2.97
C LEU A 68 -7.95 9.42 -3.29
N SER A 69 -7.21 9.93 -4.27
CA SER A 69 -7.39 11.24 -4.89
C SER A 69 -7.26 11.13 -6.41
N LYS A 70 -7.47 12.24 -7.13
CA LYS A 70 -7.34 12.26 -8.59
C LYS A 70 -5.96 11.87 -9.09
N ASP A 71 -4.88 12.09 -8.34
CA ASP A 71 -3.51 11.89 -8.84
C ASP A 71 -2.67 10.94 -7.99
N ALA A 72 -3.18 10.53 -6.83
CA ALA A 72 -2.45 9.71 -5.87
C ALA A 72 -3.35 8.74 -5.13
N ALA A 73 -2.76 7.61 -4.76
CA ALA A 73 -3.34 6.62 -3.87
C ALA A 73 -2.33 6.24 -2.77
N LEU A 74 -2.85 5.96 -1.57
CA LEU A 74 -2.14 5.22 -0.54
C LEU A 74 -2.97 3.97 -0.25
N MET A 75 -2.50 2.82 -0.73
CA MET A 75 -3.08 1.52 -0.33
C MET A 75 -2.53 1.12 1.03
N VAL A 76 -3.41 0.55 1.83
CA VAL A 76 -3.10 0.00 3.14
C VAL A 76 -3.53 -1.46 3.14
N HIS A 77 -2.55 -2.33 3.24
CA HIS A 77 -2.75 -3.74 3.50
C HIS A 77 -2.53 -4.02 4.98
N ALA A 78 -3.37 -4.88 5.54
CA ALA A 78 -3.24 -5.45 6.86
C ALA A 78 -3.37 -6.97 6.71
N GLU A 79 -2.25 -7.67 6.82
CA GLU A 79 -2.18 -9.06 6.45
C GLU A 79 -1.80 -9.95 7.63
N THR A 80 -2.21 -11.21 7.53
CA THR A 80 -1.99 -12.24 8.53
C THR A 80 -1.58 -13.50 7.81
N VAL A 81 -0.36 -13.95 8.07
CA VAL A 81 0.12 -15.26 7.64
C VAL A 81 -0.65 -16.31 8.44
N ALA A 82 -1.41 -17.17 7.76
CA ALA A 82 -2.37 -18.06 8.40
C ALA A 82 -1.78 -19.40 8.86
N ASP A 83 -0.54 -19.71 8.47
CA ASP A 83 0.19 -20.93 8.84
C ASP A 83 1.30 -20.70 9.88
N ASP A 84 1.39 -19.49 10.44
CA ASP A 84 2.38 -19.08 11.43
C ASP A 84 3.85 -19.31 11.01
N SER A 85 4.12 -19.40 9.70
CA SER A 85 5.45 -19.69 9.14
C SER A 85 6.47 -18.56 9.30
N GLY A 86 6.00 -17.35 9.64
CA GLY A 86 6.84 -16.15 9.65
C GLY A 86 7.16 -15.61 8.24
N ALA A 87 6.33 -15.94 7.23
CA ALA A 87 6.56 -15.59 5.83
C ALA A 87 6.68 -14.07 5.55
N SER A 88 6.18 -13.21 6.45
CA SER A 88 6.30 -11.76 6.34
C SER A 88 7.63 -11.23 6.91
N ASN A 89 8.76 -11.92 6.72
CA ASN A 89 10.06 -11.44 7.19
C ASN A 89 10.70 -10.47 6.18
N TYR A 90 11.06 -9.27 6.67
CA TYR A 90 11.61 -8.17 5.87
C TYR A 90 13.00 -7.71 6.32
N ASP A 91 13.68 -8.45 7.19
CA ASP A 91 14.91 -8.03 7.88
C ASP A 91 16.06 -7.70 6.92
N ALA A 92 16.05 -8.27 5.71
CA ALA A 92 17.02 -8.01 4.66
C ALA A 92 16.80 -6.67 3.92
N LEU A 93 15.66 -5.99 4.14
CA LEU A 93 15.34 -4.72 3.50
C LEU A 93 15.86 -3.52 4.31
N PRO A 94 16.29 -2.43 3.64
CA PRO A 94 16.63 -1.18 4.31
C PRO A 94 15.49 -0.65 5.18
N MET A 95 15.83 -0.13 6.36
CA MET A 95 14.87 0.51 7.25
C MET A 95 14.62 1.99 6.90
N ALA A 96 13.44 2.48 7.24
CA ALA A 96 13.02 3.86 7.17
C ALA A 96 12.07 4.17 8.34
N THR A 97 12.09 5.41 8.82
CA THR A 97 11.21 5.86 9.90
C THR A 97 10.08 6.70 9.34
N LEU A 98 8.84 6.39 9.71
CA LEU A 98 7.65 7.19 9.40
C LEU A 98 6.94 7.54 10.71
N ALA A 99 6.79 8.84 11.02
CA ALA A 99 6.10 9.30 12.23
C ALA A 99 6.63 8.68 13.55
N GLY A 100 7.91 8.31 13.59
CA GLY A 100 8.58 7.67 14.73
C GLY A 100 8.45 6.14 14.78
N LEU A 101 7.79 5.52 13.80
CA LEU A 101 7.68 4.07 13.66
C LEU A 101 8.69 3.56 12.62
N THR A 102 9.27 2.38 12.88
CA THR A 102 10.22 1.74 11.97
C THR A 102 9.49 0.88 10.95
N PHE A 103 9.84 1.09 9.68
CA PHE A 103 9.39 0.30 8.55
C PHE A 103 10.60 -0.19 7.76
N HIS A 104 10.47 -1.36 7.16
CA HIS A 104 11.29 -1.75 6.03
C HIS A 104 10.80 -1.05 4.76
N ARG A 105 11.69 -0.78 3.83
CA ARG A 105 11.38 -0.06 2.60
C ARG A 105 11.92 -0.80 1.38
N ARG A 106 11.04 -1.04 0.41
CA ARG A 106 11.44 -1.50 -0.92
C ARG A 106 12.01 -0.33 -1.74
N PRO A 107 12.91 -0.60 -2.71
CA PRO A 107 13.39 0.42 -3.63
C PRO A 107 12.25 1.16 -4.33
N ASP A 108 12.46 2.44 -4.64
CA ASP A 108 11.49 3.22 -5.42
C ASP A 108 11.36 2.62 -6.81
N GLN A 109 10.13 2.48 -7.30
CA GLN A 109 9.84 1.97 -8.63
C GLN A 109 9.06 3.01 -9.43
N CYS A 110 9.41 3.17 -10.70
CA CYS A 110 8.51 3.81 -11.65
C CYS A 110 8.12 2.76 -12.68
N VAL A 111 6.82 2.49 -12.76
CA VAL A 111 6.25 1.44 -13.62
C VAL A 111 5.32 2.07 -14.62
N ASN A 112 5.27 1.52 -15.83
CA ASN A 112 4.27 1.90 -16.83
C ASN A 112 3.29 0.74 -16.98
N LEU A 113 2.10 0.87 -16.39
CA LEU A 113 1.12 -0.21 -16.34
C LEU A 113 0.22 -0.20 -17.56
N SER A 114 0.23 -1.30 -18.30
CA SER A 114 -0.73 -1.57 -19.38
C SER A 114 -2.06 -2.06 -18.82
N LYS A 115 -3.12 -2.03 -19.66
CA LYS A 115 -4.42 -2.63 -19.32
C LYS A 115 -4.32 -4.14 -19.06
N GLN A 116 -3.46 -4.85 -19.80
CA GLN A 116 -3.26 -6.28 -19.62
C GLN A 116 -2.62 -6.60 -18.26
N GLN A 117 -1.66 -5.78 -17.81
CA GLN A 117 -1.08 -5.93 -16.47
C GLN A 117 -2.10 -5.63 -15.37
N LEU A 118 -3.00 -4.67 -15.60
CA LEU A 118 -4.11 -4.39 -14.70
C LEU A 118 -5.00 -5.63 -14.55
N GLU A 119 -5.46 -6.23 -15.65
CA GLU A 119 -6.35 -7.40 -15.64
C GLU A 119 -5.80 -8.62 -14.89
N GLY A 120 -4.47 -8.74 -14.78
CA GLY A 120 -3.82 -9.84 -14.06
C GLY A 120 -3.62 -9.60 -12.56
N GLU A 121 -3.83 -8.37 -12.07
CA GLU A 121 -3.43 -7.95 -10.72
C GLU A 121 -4.66 -7.47 -9.92
N HIS A 122 -5.11 -8.31 -8.99
CA HIS A 122 -6.33 -8.08 -8.20
C HIS A 122 -6.36 -6.70 -7.52
N ASP A 123 -5.27 -6.34 -6.84
CA ASP A 123 -5.16 -5.09 -6.08
C ASP A 123 -5.22 -3.85 -6.98
N LEU A 124 -4.68 -3.94 -8.20
CA LEU A 124 -4.73 -2.85 -9.18
C LEU A 124 -6.14 -2.72 -9.78
N LEU A 125 -6.83 -3.83 -10.05
CA LEU A 125 -8.23 -3.82 -10.49
C LEU A 125 -9.12 -3.19 -9.44
N TRP A 126 -8.96 -3.62 -8.18
CA TRP A 126 -9.70 -3.06 -7.06
C TRP A 126 -9.50 -1.53 -6.96
N LEU A 127 -8.28 -1.04 -7.12
CA LEU A 127 -8.00 0.40 -7.15
C LEU A 127 -8.75 1.12 -8.29
N ALA A 128 -8.76 0.52 -9.48
CA ALA A 128 -9.44 1.09 -10.65
C ALA A 128 -10.96 1.20 -10.39
N ASP A 129 -11.56 0.14 -9.84
CA ASP A 129 -12.99 0.09 -9.48
C ASP A 129 -13.38 1.11 -8.40
N HIS A 130 -12.41 1.53 -7.58
CA HIS A 130 -12.60 2.54 -6.53
C HIS A 130 -12.17 3.96 -6.97
N GLY A 131 -11.96 4.19 -8.27
CA GLY A 131 -11.76 5.53 -8.82
C GLY A 131 -10.31 5.99 -8.94
N PHE A 132 -9.35 5.07 -8.78
CA PHE A 132 -7.94 5.33 -9.11
C PHE A 132 -7.49 4.43 -10.28
N PRO A 133 -7.58 4.89 -11.54
CA PRO A 133 -7.14 4.09 -12.70
C PRO A 133 -5.60 4.01 -12.73
N PRO A 134 -4.97 2.85 -12.49
CA PRO A 134 -3.52 2.76 -12.35
C PRO A 134 -2.79 2.67 -13.70
N THR A 135 -3.52 2.60 -14.83
CA THR A 135 -2.93 2.52 -16.17
C THR A 135 -2.05 3.74 -16.47
N GLY A 136 -0.89 3.49 -17.09
CA GLY A 136 0.11 4.50 -17.42
C GLY A 136 1.27 4.56 -16.41
N PRO A 137 2.07 5.64 -16.46
CA PRO A 137 3.23 5.80 -15.60
C PRO A 137 2.84 6.10 -14.15
N LEU A 138 3.28 5.25 -13.22
CA LEU A 138 3.12 5.39 -11.79
C LEU A 138 4.48 5.36 -11.08
N GLN A 139 4.69 6.36 -10.22
CA GLN A 139 5.74 6.30 -9.22
C GLN A 139 5.20 5.60 -7.97
N VAL A 140 5.89 4.55 -7.53
CA VAL A 140 5.49 3.70 -6.41
C VAL A 140 6.58 3.69 -5.33
N ARG A 141 6.16 3.68 -4.06
CA ARG A 141 7.01 3.39 -2.91
C ARG A 141 6.24 2.57 -1.88
N GLN A 142 6.89 1.56 -1.33
CA GLN A 142 6.31 0.67 -0.34
C GLN A 142 7.08 0.70 0.98
N TYR A 143 6.32 0.75 2.08
CA TYR A 143 6.81 0.59 3.45
C TYR A 143 6.11 -0.62 4.07
N LEU A 144 6.88 -1.47 4.75
CA LEU A 144 6.41 -2.72 5.32
C LEU A 144 6.82 -2.78 6.79
N THR A 145 5.92 -3.17 7.67
CA THR A 145 6.25 -3.47 9.06
C THR A 145 5.53 -4.74 9.48
N ASN A 146 6.12 -5.48 10.39
CA ASN A 146 5.63 -6.77 10.87
C ASN A 146 5.77 -6.84 12.40
N ASN A 147 5.10 -7.81 13.00
CA ASN A 147 5.33 -8.15 14.40
C ASN A 147 6.59 -9.04 14.52
N PRO A 148 7.12 -9.26 15.74
CA PRO A 148 8.32 -10.07 15.95
C PRO A 148 8.21 -11.54 15.50
N GLN A 149 6.99 -12.06 15.33
CA GLN A 149 6.72 -13.40 14.83
C GLN A 149 6.64 -13.46 13.30
N HIS A 150 6.66 -12.31 12.62
CA HIS A 150 6.53 -12.18 11.17
C HIS A 150 5.25 -12.83 10.60
N ASP A 151 4.17 -12.88 11.38
CA ASP A 151 2.88 -13.45 10.98
C ASP A 151 1.77 -12.40 10.87
N ARG A 152 2.05 -11.15 11.24
CA ARG A 152 1.16 -9.98 11.05
C ARG A 152 1.94 -8.88 10.36
N GLU A 153 1.33 -8.21 9.40
CA GLU A 153 2.01 -7.14 8.67
C GLU A 153 1.09 -5.99 8.24
N ILE A 154 1.71 -4.83 8.11
CA ILE A 154 1.12 -3.68 7.43
C ILE A 154 2.00 -3.33 6.24
N VAL A 155 1.38 -3.21 5.07
CA VAL A 155 2.02 -2.69 3.86
C VAL A 155 1.37 -1.37 3.48
N LEU A 156 2.18 -0.31 3.42
CA LEU A 156 1.78 1.01 2.93
C LEU A 156 2.35 1.21 1.54
N THR A 157 1.49 1.16 0.53
CA THR A 157 1.88 1.37 -0.88
C THR A 157 1.41 2.74 -1.35
N PHE A 158 2.36 3.66 -1.52
CA PHE A 158 2.11 4.98 -2.09
C PHE A 158 2.25 4.92 -3.60
N MET A 159 1.25 5.43 -4.32
CA MET A 159 1.23 5.53 -5.77
C MET A 159 0.93 6.96 -6.19
N LEU A 160 1.71 7.46 -7.14
CA LEU A 160 1.56 8.79 -7.72
C LEU A 160 1.53 8.68 -9.24
N ARG A 161 0.50 9.24 -9.88
CA ARG A 161 0.46 9.43 -11.33
C ARG A 161 1.55 10.41 -11.76
N VAL A 162 2.37 9.99 -12.71
CA VAL A 162 3.45 10.79 -13.28
C VAL A 162 3.32 10.84 -14.80
N ALA A 163 3.91 11.86 -15.43
CA ALA A 163 3.82 12.01 -16.88
C ALA A 163 4.60 10.91 -17.61
N ASP A 164 5.78 10.58 -17.07
CA ASP A 164 6.67 9.52 -17.55
C ASP A 164 7.62 9.08 -16.42
N CYS A 165 8.35 7.99 -16.69
CA CYS A 165 9.37 7.45 -15.78
C CYS A 165 10.79 7.96 -16.02
N THR A 166 10.97 8.93 -16.92
CA THR A 166 12.30 9.48 -17.24
C THR A 166 12.76 10.50 -16.20
N HIS A 167 11.83 11.20 -15.54
CA HIS A 167 12.11 12.22 -14.53
C HIS A 167 12.15 11.67 -13.09
N ALA A 168 12.99 10.66 -12.84
CA ALA A 168 13.02 9.91 -11.59
C ALA A 168 13.16 10.80 -10.33
N GLU A 169 14.03 11.80 -10.34
CA GLU A 169 14.23 12.69 -9.18
C GLU A 169 12.99 13.53 -8.87
N ARG A 170 12.40 14.17 -9.89
CA ARG A 170 11.16 14.95 -9.75
C ARG A 170 10.01 14.09 -9.22
N ASN A 171 9.88 12.87 -9.75
CA ASN A 171 8.86 11.92 -9.31
C ASN A 171 9.06 11.52 -7.84
N ARG A 172 10.32 11.29 -7.41
CA ARG A 172 10.68 10.98 -6.03
C ARG A 172 10.36 12.13 -5.07
N LEU A 173 10.61 13.38 -5.46
CA LEU A 173 10.27 14.55 -4.64
C LEU A 173 8.75 14.70 -4.45
N ARG A 174 7.97 14.54 -5.54
CA ARG A 174 6.49 14.59 -5.45
C ARG A 174 5.94 13.46 -4.59
N LEU A 175 6.50 12.25 -4.72
CA LEU A 175 6.11 11.11 -3.88
C LEU A 175 6.48 11.33 -2.41
N HIS A 176 7.66 11.92 -2.15
CA HIS A 176 8.06 12.28 -0.79
C HIS A 176 7.10 13.32 -0.18
N ALA A 177 6.70 14.33 -0.94
CA ALA A 177 5.69 15.29 -0.50
C ALA A 177 4.33 14.62 -0.20
N LEU A 178 3.90 13.65 -1.01
CA LEU A 178 2.69 12.85 -0.77
C LEU A 178 2.79 12.07 0.56
N ILE A 179 3.89 11.37 0.78
CA ILE A 179 4.15 10.61 2.01
C ILE A 179 4.11 11.53 3.23
N GLY A 180 4.63 12.74 3.09
CA GLY A 180 4.61 13.77 4.12
C GLY A 180 3.23 14.20 4.58
N LEU A 181 2.17 13.90 3.83
CA LEU A 181 0.79 14.22 4.20
C LEU A 181 0.19 13.21 5.18
N LEU A 182 0.72 11.99 5.21
CA LEU A 182 0.23 10.93 6.09
C LEU A 182 0.46 11.31 7.55
N LYS A 183 -0.56 11.05 8.36
CA LYS A 183 -0.45 10.97 9.81
C LYS A 183 -0.61 9.53 10.27
N ILE A 184 0.25 9.11 11.18
CA ILE A 184 0.17 7.80 11.86
C ILE A 184 0.05 8.08 13.36
N ASP A 185 -1.01 7.58 13.99
CA ASP A 185 -1.30 7.79 15.42
C ASP A 185 -1.27 9.27 15.83
N GLY A 186 -1.78 10.13 14.92
CA GLY A 186 -1.83 11.57 15.10
C GLY A 186 -0.52 12.31 14.81
N LYS A 187 0.61 11.61 14.62
CA LYS A 187 1.92 12.20 14.29
C LYS A 187 2.09 12.34 12.78
N GLN A 188 2.56 13.50 12.33
CA GLN A 188 2.89 13.74 10.92
C GLN A 188 4.14 12.96 10.53
N VAL A 189 4.15 12.36 9.33
CA VAL A 189 5.31 11.60 8.84
C VAL A 189 6.57 12.47 8.66
N PHE A 190 6.41 13.71 8.18
CA PHE A 190 7.47 14.71 8.19
C PHE A 190 7.04 15.90 9.05
N SER A 191 7.89 16.29 10.01
CA SER A 191 7.81 17.62 10.60
C SER A 191 8.09 18.63 9.49
N ALA A 192 7.35 19.75 9.44
CA ALA A 192 7.53 20.82 8.45
C ALA A 192 8.96 21.43 8.40
N THR A 193 9.86 20.99 9.28
CA THR A 193 11.27 21.37 9.33
C THR A 193 12.20 20.51 8.47
N GLU A 194 11.76 19.36 7.95
CA GLU A 194 12.59 18.52 7.09
C GLU A 194 12.22 18.67 5.61
N HIS A 195 12.87 19.62 4.94
CA HIS A 195 13.10 19.64 3.49
C HIS A 195 11.87 19.72 2.56
N ALA A 196 11.05 20.77 2.71
CA ALA A 196 10.36 21.31 1.54
C ALA A 196 11.37 22.14 0.71
N PRO A 197 11.71 21.76 -0.54
CA PRO A 197 12.40 22.70 -1.44
C PRO A 197 11.50 23.91 -1.65
N ARG A 198 12.03 25.12 -1.42
CA ARG A 198 11.30 26.39 -1.31
C ARG A 198 10.51 26.83 -2.56
N ASN A 199 10.51 26.05 -3.64
CA ASN A 199 10.03 26.48 -4.96
C ASN A 199 8.98 25.52 -5.56
N TRP A 200 8.01 25.06 -4.78
CA TRP A 200 6.84 24.36 -5.33
C TRP A 200 5.66 25.34 -5.44
N HIS A 201 5.30 25.71 -6.66
CA HIS A 201 4.02 26.35 -6.99
C HIS A 201 3.12 25.34 -7.73
N PRO A 202 1.81 25.31 -7.40
CA PRO A 202 0.83 24.39 -8.00
C PRO A 202 0.60 24.64 -9.49
#